data_AF-A0AAQ3K794-F1
#
_entry.id   AF-A0AAQ3K794-F1
#
_cell.length_a   1.000
_cell.length_b   1.000
_cell.length_c   1.000
_cell.angle_alpha   90.00
_cell.angle_beta   90.00
_cell.angle_gamma   90.00
#
_symmetry.space_group_name_H-M   'P 1'
#
loop_
_entity.id
_entity.type
_entity.pdbx_description
1 polymer ?
#
loop_
_entity_poly.entity_id
_entity_poly.type
_entity_poly.pdbx_seq_one_letter_code
_entity_poly.pdbx_strand_id
1 'polypeptide(L)'
;MKKPKPIERTNCKAQIEFKINTNNVWTVSKVELNHNHQLTSPDKVHMLRSHRKLLLYQKELIDHMDKAGFKPHQIFNFFEAAASKPEFVGFIRKDTNNYISQQRMMKLKAGAAKLVEKLSWAPLPLTSWPRQVGSWLKATLQMLSNMERSRLRLEIDDGAVERGLVEHWEEPVEDLLLHAADDEGADGEGAASGFGG
;
A
#
# COMPACT_ATOMS: atom_id res chain seq x y z
N MET A 1 -11.56 -33.26 10.13
CA MET A 1 -10.20 -33.57 9.64
C MET A 1 -9.40 -32.27 9.55
N LYS A 2 -8.25 -32.16 10.23
CA LYS A 2 -7.33 -31.01 10.04
C LYS A 2 -6.63 -31.19 8.70
N LYS A 3 -6.70 -30.18 7.81
CA LYS A 3 -5.95 -30.20 6.54
C LYS A 3 -4.44 -30.30 6.87
N PRO A 4 -3.67 -31.16 6.18
CA PRO A 4 -2.23 -31.24 6.40
C PRO A 4 -1.62 -29.88 6.08
N LYS A 5 -0.82 -29.35 7.01
CA LYS A 5 -0.03 -28.14 6.76
C LYS A 5 1.05 -28.51 5.74
N PRO A 6 1.18 -27.79 4.61
CA PRO A 6 2.32 -28.00 3.73
C PRO A 6 3.61 -27.78 4.52
N ILE A 7 4.65 -28.55 4.22
CA ILE A 7 5.97 -28.44 4.88
C ILE A 7 6.63 -27.15 4.36
N GLU A 8 6.64 -26.09 5.17
CA GLU A 8 6.97 -24.72 4.70
C GLU A 8 8.45 -24.32 4.82
N ARG A 9 9.37 -25.27 5.01
CA ARG A 9 10.81 -24.97 5.05
C ARG A 9 11.54 -25.81 4.02
N THR A 10 11.51 -25.34 2.78
CA THR A 10 12.50 -25.74 1.79
C THR A 10 13.81 -25.10 2.26
N ASN A 11 14.86 -25.88 2.52
CA ASN A 11 16.19 -25.33 2.86
C ASN A 11 16.80 -24.68 1.60
N CYS A 12 16.07 -23.75 0.99
CA CYS A 12 16.43 -23.02 -0.22
C CYS A 12 17.61 -22.11 0.09
N LYS A 13 18.62 -22.15 -0.77
CA LYS A 13 19.82 -21.32 -0.65
C LYS A 13 19.75 -20.06 -1.51
N ALA A 14 18.64 -19.86 -2.25
CA ALA A 14 18.45 -18.68 -3.07
C ALA A 14 18.48 -17.42 -2.21
N GLN A 15 19.40 -16.50 -2.51
CA GLN A 15 19.62 -15.29 -1.75
C GLN A 15 20.39 -14.26 -2.57
N ILE A 16 20.21 -12.99 -2.24
CA ILE A 16 21.04 -11.88 -2.69
C ILE A 16 21.60 -11.21 -1.43
N GLU A 17 22.92 -11.10 -1.34
CA GLU A 17 23.62 -10.45 -0.23
C GLU A 17 24.17 -9.11 -0.69
N PHE A 18 23.90 -8.07 0.08
CA PHE A 18 24.40 -6.72 -0.15
C PHE A 18 25.41 -6.33 0.93
N LYS A 19 26.46 -5.63 0.53
CA LYS A 19 27.48 -5.07 1.44
C LYS A 19 27.70 -3.60 1.13
N ILE A 20 27.84 -2.80 2.18
CA ILE A 20 28.23 -1.39 2.08
C ILE A 20 29.76 -1.34 2.15
N ASN A 21 30.39 -0.71 1.15
CA ASN A 21 31.83 -0.52 1.14
C ASN A 21 32.25 0.70 1.99
N THR A 22 33.56 0.94 2.11
CA THR A 22 34.12 2.09 2.85
C THR A 22 33.71 3.45 2.29
N ASN A 23 33.20 3.49 1.06
CA ASN A 23 32.75 4.70 0.37
C ASN A 23 31.22 4.88 0.48
N ASN A 24 30.55 4.14 1.38
CA ASN A 24 29.09 4.11 1.55
C ASN A 24 28.29 3.69 0.30
N VAL A 25 28.92 2.96 -0.62
CA VAL A 25 28.27 2.41 -1.81
C VAL A 25 27.80 0.99 -1.54
N TRP A 26 26.54 0.71 -1.85
CA TRP A 26 25.97 -0.64 -1.79
C TRP A 26 26.49 -1.48 -2.96
N THR A 27 27.02 -2.65 -2.65
CA THR A 27 27.57 -3.61 -3.62
C THR A 27 26.93 -4.97 -3.39
N VAL A 28 26.67 -5.70 -4.47
CA VAL A 28 26.16 -7.08 -4.40
C VAL A 28 27.36 -8.01 -4.17
N SER A 29 27.38 -8.72 -3.03
CA SER A 29 28.52 -9.59 -2.68
C SER A 29 28.29 -11.05 -3.01
N LYS A 30 27.03 -11.49 -3.07
CA LYS A 30 26.66 -12.87 -3.39
C LYS A 30 25.28 -12.92 -4.01
N VAL A 31 25.14 -13.71 -5.06
CA VAL A 31 23.87 -13.98 -5.75
C VAL A 31 23.74 -15.48 -5.94
N GLU A 32 22.69 -16.06 -5.37
CA GLU A 32 22.23 -17.42 -5.66
C GLU A 32 20.77 -17.32 -6.11
N LEU A 33 20.49 -17.61 -7.38
CA LEU A 33 19.15 -17.50 -7.95
C LEU A 33 18.44 -18.85 -8.06
N ASN A 34 19.16 -19.96 -7.86
CA ASN A 34 18.58 -21.29 -8.03
C ASN A 34 17.66 -21.64 -6.86
N HIS A 35 16.39 -21.82 -7.17
CA HIS A 35 15.40 -22.30 -6.21
C HIS A 35 15.29 -23.82 -6.27
N ASN A 36 15.09 -24.44 -5.11
CA ASN A 36 14.81 -25.88 -4.97
C ASN A 36 13.32 -26.17 -4.79
N HIS A 37 12.48 -25.19 -5.10
CA HIS A 37 11.03 -25.27 -4.99
C HIS A 37 10.40 -24.45 -6.11
N GLN A 38 9.13 -24.74 -6.39
CA GLN A 38 8.38 -23.96 -7.36
C GLN A 38 8.21 -22.52 -6.85
N LEU A 39 8.41 -21.56 -7.74
CA LEU A 39 8.10 -20.16 -7.48
C LEU A 39 6.58 -19.93 -7.53
N THR A 40 6.14 -18.83 -6.92
CA THR A 40 4.74 -18.42 -6.96
C THR A 40 4.28 -18.23 -8.40
N SER A 41 3.16 -18.85 -8.76
CA SER A 41 2.56 -18.68 -10.09
C SER A 41 2.14 -17.22 -10.32
N PRO A 42 2.22 -16.69 -11.55
CA PRO A 42 1.83 -15.30 -11.87
C PRO A 42 0.47 -14.90 -11.32
N ASP A 43 -0.53 -15.77 -11.43
CA ASP A 43 -1.91 -15.54 -10.95
C ASP A 43 -2.02 -15.33 -9.43
N LYS A 44 -1.00 -15.73 -8.67
CA LYS A 44 -0.96 -15.63 -7.20
C LYS A 44 0.05 -14.61 -6.70
N VAL A 45 0.76 -13.90 -7.59
CA VAL A 45 1.75 -12.89 -7.21
C VAL A 45 1.11 -11.77 -6.39
N HIS A 46 -0.13 -11.41 -6.68
CA HIS A 46 -0.92 -10.43 -5.93
C HIS A 46 -1.17 -10.82 -4.46
N MET A 47 -0.87 -12.06 -4.04
CA MET A 47 -0.96 -12.49 -2.64
C MET A 47 0.34 -12.23 -1.85
N LEU A 48 1.47 -12.01 -2.53
CA LEU A 48 2.76 -11.74 -1.91
C LEU A 48 2.74 -10.36 -1.25
N ARG A 49 3.21 -10.25 0.00
CA ARG A 49 3.22 -8.96 0.73
C ARG A 49 3.98 -7.87 -0.04
N SER A 50 5.11 -8.19 -0.68
CA SER A 50 5.91 -7.23 -1.45
C SER A 50 5.20 -6.69 -2.70
N HIS A 51 4.25 -7.42 -3.25
CA HIS A 51 3.48 -7.04 -4.45
C HIS A 51 2.13 -6.39 -4.12
N ARG A 52 1.71 -6.40 -2.85
CA ARG A 52 0.44 -5.80 -2.43
C ARG A 52 0.63 -4.34 -2.06
N LYS A 53 -0.07 -3.45 -2.76
CA LYS A 53 -0.03 -2.00 -2.51
C LYS A 53 -1.41 -1.40 -2.72
N LEU A 54 -1.81 -0.52 -1.80
CA LEU A 54 -2.97 0.35 -1.97
C LEU A 54 -2.54 1.64 -2.66
N LEU A 55 -3.02 1.85 -3.89
CA LEU A 55 -2.78 3.07 -4.66
C LEU A 55 -3.54 4.26 -4.06
N LEU A 56 -3.12 5.49 -4.36
CA LEU A 56 -3.71 6.70 -3.79
C LEU A 56 -5.22 6.79 -4.08
N TYR A 57 -5.63 6.64 -5.34
CA TYR A 57 -7.05 6.67 -5.73
C TYR A 57 -7.87 5.57 -5.03
N GLN A 58 -7.28 4.40 -4.79
CA GLN A 58 -7.94 3.29 -4.08
C GLN A 58 -8.17 3.66 -2.62
N LYS A 59 -7.16 4.27 -1.97
CA LYS A 59 -7.27 4.75 -0.59
C LYS A 59 -8.36 5.80 -0.44
N GLU A 60 -8.41 6.78 -1.35
CA GLU A 60 -9.43 7.83 -1.36
C GLU A 60 -10.84 7.25 -1.51
N LEU A 61 -11.02 6.29 -2.43
CA LEU A 61 -12.29 5.63 -2.63
C LEU A 61 -12.69 4.77 -1.43
N ILE A 62 -11.74 4.05 -0.82
CA ILE A 62 -11.96 3.32 0.43
C ILE A 62 -12.42 4.29 1.53
N ASP A 63 -11.78 5.46 1.67
CA ASP A 63 -12.15 6.46 2.67
C ASP A 63 -13.54 7.05 2.42
N HIS A 64 -13.94 7.28 1.16
CA HIS A 64 -15.29 7.71 0.83
C HIS A 64 -16.34 6.65 1.15
N MET A 65 -16.11 5.39 0.79
CA MET A 65 -17.04 4.31 1.10
C MET A 65 -17.11 4.03 2.61
N ASP A 66 -15.99 4.12 3.33
CA ASP A 66 -15.96 3.98 4.80
C ASP A 66 -16.79 5.06 5.48
N LYS A 67 -16.66 6.32 5.03
CA LYS A 67 -17.48 7.46 5.51
C LYS A 67 -18.96 7.28 5.18
N ALA A 68 -19.30 6.68 4.03
CA ALA A 68 -20.67 6.33 3.66
C ALA A 68 -21.24 5.13 4.44
N GLY A 69 -20.45 4.50 5.33
CA GLY A 69 -20.90 3.43 6.22
C GLY A 69 -20.79 2.03 5.64
N PHE A 70 -20.13 1.86 4.48
CA PHE A 70 -19.89 0.52 3.93
C PHE A 70 -18.97 -0.27 4.84
N LYS A 71 -19.28 -1.55 5.03
CA LYS A 71 -18.41 -2.46 5.78
C LYS A 71 -17.17 -2.78 4.92
N PRO A 72 -15.98 -2.99 5.53
CA PRO A 72 -14.75 -3.27 4.79
C PRO A 72 -14.83 -4.39 3.75
N HIS A 73 -15.63 -5.44 4.00
CA HIS A 73 -15.82 -6.52 3.03
C HIS A 73 -16.64 -6.08 1.81
N GLN A 74 -17.61 -5.17 1.97
CA GLN A 74 -18.38 -4.62 0.85
C GLN A 74 -17.50 -3.72 -0.02
N ILE A 75 -16.61 -2.95 0.61
CA ILE A 75 -15.62 -2.12 -0.08
C ILE A 75 -14.67 -3.00 -0.89
N PHE A 76 -14.12 -4.07 -0.29
CA PHE A 76 -13.27 -5.01 -1.03
C PHE A 76 -14.00 -5.67 -2.21
N ASN A 77 -15.23 -6.15 -1.98
CA ASN A 77 -16.04 -6.78 -3.04
C ASN A 77 -16.32 -5.81 -4.20
N PHE A 78 -16.44 -4.50 -3.93
CA PHE A 78 -16.56 -3.50 -4.99
C PHE A 78 -15.32 -3.49 -5.90
N PHE A 79 -14.11 -3.47 -5.33
CA PHE A 79 -12.87 -3.50 -6.12
C PHE A 79 -12.70 -4.84 -6.86
N GLU A 80 -13.07 -5.95 -6.23
CA GLU A 80 -13.04 -7.27 -6.85
C GLU A 80 -14.00 -7.35 -8.03
N ALA A 81 -15.20 -6.78 -7.92
CA ALA A 81 -16.18 -6.73 -9.00
C ALA A 81 -15.80 -5.73 -10.11
N ALA A 82 -15.12 -4.64 -9.78
CA ALA A 82 -14.63 -3.66 -10.75
C ALA A 82 -13.39 -4.18 -11.52
N ALA A 83 -12.62 -5.07 -10.91
CA ALA A 83 -11.50 -5.73 -11.57
C ALA A 83 -11.99 -6.88 -12.46
N SER A 84 -11.41 -7.02 -13.65
CA SER A 84 -11.72 -8.17 -14.51
C SER A 84 -11.21 -9.49 -13.92
N LYS A 85 -10.18 -9.43 -13.07
CA LYS A 85 -9.59 -10.58 -12.37
C LYS A 85 -9.11 -10.20 -10.97
N PRO A 86 -9.11 -11.13 -10.00
CA PRO A 86 -8.66 -10.85 -8.63
C PRO A 86 -7.21 -10.33 -8.56
N GLU A 87 -6.33 -10.83 -9.42
CA GLU A 87 -4.93 -10.39 -9.46
C GLU A 87 -4.75 -8.90 -9.83
N PHE A 88 -5.73 -8.30 -10.50
CA PHE A 88 -5.65 -6.90 -10.93
C PHE A 88 -6.11 -5.90 -9.87
N VAL A 89 -6.69 -6.36 -8.76
CA VAL A 89 -7.05 -5.49 -7.63
C VAL A 89 -5.79 -4.90 -6.97
N GLY A 90 -4.70 -5.66 -6.93
CA GLY A 90 -3.40 -5.22 -6.38
C GLY A 90 -3.29 -5.26 -4.85
N PHE A 91 -4.35 -5.67 -4.16
CA PHE A 91 -4.38 -5.87 -2.70
C PHE A 91 -5.44 -6.92 -2.33
N ILE A 92 -5.42 -7.39 -1.09
CA ILE A 92 -6.42 -8.36 -0.59
C ILE A 92 -7.33 -7.74 0.45
N ARG A 93 -8.45 -8.42 0.75
CA ARG A 93 -9.42 -8.00 1.78
C ARG A 93 -8.78 -7.61 3.12
N LYS A 94 -7.71 -8.30 3.53
CA LYS A 94 -6.97 -8.00 4.76
C LYS A 94 -6.36 -6.59 4.72
N ASP A 95 -5.88 -6.14 3.57
CA ASP A 95 -5.26 -4.83 3.41
C ASP A 95 -6.30 -3.71 3.56
N THR A 96 -7.51 -3.88 2.99
CA THR A 96 -8.65 -2.97 3.21
C THR A 96 -9.01 -2.87 4.70
N ASN A 97 -9.11 -4.01 5.40
CA ASN A 97 -9.40 -4.03 6.84
C ASN A 97 -8.32 -3.31 7.65
N ASN A 98 -7.04 -3.58 7.34
CA ASN A 98 -5.91 -2.97 8.02
C ASN A 98 -5.90 -1.46 7.79
N TYR A 99 -6.10 -1.01 6.55
CA TYR A 99 -6.14 0.40 6.19
C TYR A 99 -7.25 1.14 6.95
N ILE A 100 -8.49 0.64 6.89
CA ILE A 100 -9.63 1.27 7.57
C ILE A 100 -9.42 1.30 9.09
N SER A 101 -8.91 0.22 9.67
CA SER A 101 -8.60 0.15 11.10
C SER A 101 -7.55 1.20 11.49
N GLN A 102 -6.48 1.34 10.70
CA GLN A 102 -5.46 2.35 10.91
C GLN A 102 -6.05 3.77 10.81
N GLN A 103 -6.85 4.06 9.78
CA GLN A 103 -7.46 5.38 9.61
C GLN A 103 -8.40 5.76 10.75
N ARG A 104 -9.25 4.83 11.18
CA ARG A 104 -10.16 5.04 12.32
C ARG A 104 -9.37 5.25 13.62
N MET A 105 -8.30 4.49 13.84
CA MET A 105 -7.43 4.66 15.00
C MET A 105 -6.73 6.03 14.98
N MET A 106 -6.23 6.49 13.82
CA MET A 106 -5.59 7.80 13.69
C MET A 106 -6.57 8.94 14.02
N LYS A 107 -7.81 8.85 13.51
CA LYS A 107 -8.88 9.82 13.83
C LYS A 107 -9.23 9.83 15.32
N LEU A 108 -9.33 8.67 15.96
CA LEU A 108 -9.56 8.56 17.40
C LEU A 108 -8.42 9.19 18.21
N LYS A 109 -7.16 8.93 17.84
CA LYS A 109 -6.00 9.55 18.50
C LYS A 109 -6.01 11.06 18.36
N ALA A 110 -6.29 11.59 17.16
CA ALA A 110 -6.40 13.02 16.92
C ALA A 110 -7.54 13.65 17.74
N GLY A 111 -8.69 12.99 17.83
CA GLY A 111 -9.80 13.43 18.67
C GLY A 111 -9.45 13.45 20.16
N ALA A 112 -8.77 12.41 20.64
CA ALA A 112 -8.29 12.33 22.02
C ALA A 112 -7.28 13.44 22.34
N ALA A 113 -6.33 13.70 21.44
CA ALA A 113 -5.34 14.77 21.60
C ALA A 113 -6.02 16.14 21.71
N LYS A 114 -6.98 16.45 20.82
CA LYS A 114 -7.77 17.69 20.89
C LYS A 114 -8.57 17.82 22.18
N LEU A 115 -9.12 16.71 22.70
CA LEU A 115 -9.85 16.71 23.96
C LEU A 115 -8.91 17.00 25.15
N VAL A 116 -7.71 16.40 25.17
CA VAL A 116 -6.70 16.65 26.20
C VAL A 116 -6.25 18.10 26.18
N GLU A 117 -5.98 18.66 25.00
CA GLU A 117 -5.67 20.08 24.83
C GLU A 117 -6.82 20.96 25.37
N LYS A 118 -8.07 20.66 25.00
CA LYS A 118 -9.24 21.39 25.49
C LYS A 118 -9.39 21.36 27.01
N LEU A 119 -9.10 20.22 27.62
CA LEU A 119 -9.20 20.04 29.07
C LEU A 119 -7.99 20.60 29.82
N SER A 120 -6.85 20.81 29.16
CA SER A 120 -5.64 21.37 29.79
C SER A 120 -5.75 22.86 30.13
N TRP A 121 -6.62 23.62 29.45
CA TRP A 121 -6.84 25.05 29.71
C TRP A 121 -8.14 25.34 30.49
N ALA A 122 -8.97 24.33 30.75
CA ALA A 122 -10.16 24.52 31.55
C ALA A 122 -9.76 24.78 33.02
N PRO A 123 -10.23 25.87 33.67
CA PRO A 123 -9.99 26.09 35.09
C PRO A 123 -10.78 25.03 35.88
N LEU A 124 -10.13 23.91 36.18
CA LEU A 124 -10.69 22.89 37.06
C LEU A 124 -10.50 23.35 38.50
N PRO A 125 -11.56 23.61 39.30
CA PRO A 125 -11.39 23.74 40.73
C PRO A 125 -10.94 22.38 41.25
N LEU A 126 -9.68 22.31 41.71
CA LEU A 126 -8.95 21.12 42.13
C LEU A 126 -9.59 20.36 43.32
N THR A 127 -10.72 20.82 43.84
CA THR A 127 -11.30 20.36 45.11
C THR A 127 -12.56 19.49 44.98
N SER A 128 -13.03 19.15 43.77
CA SER A 128 -14.29 18.41 43.59
C SER A 128 -14.19 17.08 42.83
N TRP A 129 -13.00 16.61 42.45
CA TRP A 129 -12.86 15.41 41.63
C TRP A 129 -13.12 14.13 42.46
N PRO A 130 -14.10 13.29 42.08
CA PRO A 130 -14.32 12.01 42.75
C PRO A 130 -13.10 11.09 42.59
N ARG A 131 -12.75 10.36 43.66
CA ARG A 131 -11.62 9.40 43.72
C ARG A 131 -11.62 8.35 42.59
N GLN A 132 -12.77 8.10 41.97
CA GLN A 132 -12.93 7.22 40.81
C GLN A 132 -12.34 7.77 39.50
N VAL A 133 -12.31 9.10 39.29
CA VAL A 133 -11.87 9.68 38.01
C VAL A 133 -10.37 9.48 37.75
N GLY A 134 -9.57 9.42 38.82
CA GLY A 134 -8.13 9.12 38.73
C GLY A 134 -7.83 7.69 38.23
N SER A 135 -8.75 6.73 38.45
CA SER A 135 -8.61 5.37 37.94
C SER A 135 -8.89 5.30 36.43
N TRP A 136 -9.94 5.99 35.96
CA TRP A 136 -10.26 6.12 34.54
C TRP A 136 -9.14 6.81 33.77
N LEU A 137 -8.60 7.92 34.29
CA LEU A 137 -7.54 8.67 33.64
C LEU A 137 -6.26 7.82 33.48
N LYS A 138 -5.86 7.09 34.53
CA LYS A 138 -4.72 6.15 34.48
C LYS A 138 -4.96 5.01 33.50
N ALA A 139 -6.16 4.44 33.46
CA ALA A 139 -6.52 3.38 32.51
C ALA A 139 -6.47 3.88 31.06
N THR A 140 -6.99 5.09 30.78
CA THR A 140 -6.91 5.71 29.46
C THR A 140 -5.48 6.02 29.03
N LEU A 141 -4.65 6.57 29.93
CA LEU A 141 -3.23 6.83 29.64
C LEU A 141 -2.45 5.53 29.40
N GLN A 142 -2.73 4.48 30.16
CA GLN A 142 -2.12 3.16 29.97
C GLN A 142 -2.56 2.53 28.63
N MET A 143 -3.84 2.66 28.26
CA MET A 143 -4.37 2.14 27.00
C MET A 143 -3.77 2.87 25.79
N LEU A 144 -3.62 4.20 25.87
CA LEU A 144 -2.95 5.01 24.85
C LEU A 144 -1.46 4.64 24.72
N SER A 145 -0.76 4.45 25.84
CA SER A 145 0.64 4.01 25.86
C SER A 145 0.82 2.57 25.31
N ASN A 146 -0.14 1.67 25.57
CA ASN A 146 -0.14 0.32 25.00
C ASN A 146 -0.44 0.35 23.48
N MET A 147 -1.28 1.29 23.02
CA MET A 147 -1.55 1.53 21.60
C MET A 147 -0.36 2.14 20.85
N GLU A 148 0.43 3.00 21.49
CA GLU A 148 1.69 3.55 20.94
C GLU A 148 2.78 2.47 20.82
N ARG A 149 2.93 1.62 21.84
CA ARG A 149 3.84 0.45 21.78
C ARG A 149 3.45 -0.56 20.71
N SER A 150 2.16 -0.74 20.44
CA SER A 150 1.68 -1.59 19.35
C SER A 150 1.97 -0.99 17.97
N ARG A 151 2.08 0.35 17.86
CA ARG A 151 2.42 1.07 16.62
C ARG A 151 3.88 0.88 16.23
N LEU A 152 4.81 0.99 17.17
CA LEU A 152 6.25 0.77 16.93
C LEU A 152 6.55 -0.65 16.41
N ARG A 153 5.74 -1.64 16.80
CA ARG A 153 5.89 -3.02 16.32
C ARG A 153 5.44 -3.24 14.86
N LEU A 154 4.59 -2.35 14.33
CA LEU A 154 4.16 -2.37 12.93
C LEU A 154 5.01 -1.44 12.06
N GLU A 155 5.50 -0.32 12.60
CA GLU A 155 6.40 0.62 11.89
C GLU A 155 7.79 0.03 11.61
N ILE A 156 8.28 -0.91 12.44
CA ILE A 156 9.53 -1.65 12.17
C ILE A 156 9.41 -2.56 10.94
N ASP A 157 8.19 -2.98 10.60
CA ASP A 157 7.91 -3.93 9.53
C ASP A 157 7.72 -3.26 8.15
N ASP A 158 7.38 -1.95 8.13
CA ASP A 158 7.19 -1.16 6.91
C ASP A 158 8.34 -0.14 6.67
N GLY A 159 9.03 0.32 7.73
CA GLY A 159 10.07 1.37 7.66
C GLY A 159 11.49 0.90 7.28
N ALA A 160 11.68 -0.38 6.95
CA ALA A 160 12.97 -0.91 6.52
C ALA A 160 13.17 -0.90 4.99
N VAL A 161 12.12 -0.70 4.19
CA VAL A 161 12.19 -0.79 2.73
C VAL A 161 12.28 0.57 2.02
N GLU A 162 11.82 1.66 2.64
CA GLU A 162 11.73 2.97 1.97
C GLU A 162 12.93 3.91 2.18
N ARG A 163 13.97 3.53 2.94
CA ARG A 163 15.14 4.40 3.19
C ARG A 163 16.39 4.05 2.38
N GLY A 164 16.23 3.45 1.20
CA GLY A 164 17.38 2.94 0.45
C GLY A 164 17.25 2.90 -1.06
N LEU A 165 16.39 3.71 -1.70
CA LEU A 165 16.45 3.89 -3.16
C LEU A 165 15.68 5.16 -3.59
N VAL A 166 16.35 6.30 -3.59
CA VAL A 166 15.94 7.45 -4.41
C VAL A 166 17.23 8.02 -4.97
N GLU A 167 17.68 7.52 -6.12
CA GLU A 167 18.44 8.32 -7.11
C GLU A 167 18.23 7.72 -8.51
N HIS A 168 17.74 8.58 -9.40
CA HIS A 168 17.98 8.63 -10.84
C HIS A 168 17.38 7.52 -11.75
N TRP A 169 16.36 7.87 -12.53
CA TRP A 169 16.33 7.87 -14.02
C TRP A 169 14.96 8.45 -14.49
N GLU A 170 15.06 9.43 -15.37
CA GLU A 170 14.02 10.30 -15.99
C GLU A 170 13.18 9.52 -17.03
N GLU A 171 11.97 9.91 -17.47
CA GLU A 171 11.62 11.08 -18.29
C GLU A 171 10.07 11.29 -18.45
N PRO A 172 9.61 12.46 -18.98
CA PRO A 172 8.22 12.92 -18.96
C PRO A 172 7.31 12.29 -20.02
N VAL A 173 6.04 12.11 -19.66
CA VAL A 173 5.00 11.39 -20.42
C VAL A 173 4.32 12.26 -21.50
N GLU A 174 5.04 13.16 -22.16
CA GLU A 174 4.43 14.14 -23.09
C GLU A 174 4.82 14.01 -24.58
N ASP A 175 5.58 12.97 -24.97
CA ASP A 175 6.07 12.86 -26.37
C ASP A 175 5.36 11.80 -27.25
N LEU A 176 4.23 11.24 -26.80
CA LEU A 176 3.47 10.22 -27.57
C LEU A 176 2.18 10.72 -28.23
N LEU A 177 2.01 12.03 -28.40
CA LEU A 177 0.82 12.63 -29.01
C LEU A 177 1.10 13.58 -30.19
N LEU A 178 2.33 13.62 -30.72
CA LEU A 178 2.70 14.53 -31.82
C LEU A 178 3.03 13.88 -33.17
N HIS A 179 2.65 12.61 -33.40
CA HIS A 179 2.87 11.91 -34.68
C HIS A 179 1.60 11.39 -35.37
N ALA A 180 0.43 11.96 -35.07
CA ALA A 180 -0.85 11.55 -35.67
C ALA A 180 -1.51 12.61 -36.57
N ALA A 181 -0.76 13.61 -37.02
CA ALA A 181 -1.26 14.59 -37.98
C ALA A 181 -0.10 14.95 -38.91
N ASP A 182 0.02 14.22 -40.02
CA ASP A 182 0.66 14.61 -41.29
C ASP A 182 0.63 13.37 -42.22
N ASP A 183 -0.56 13.02 -42.71
CA ASP A 183 -0.69 12.14 -43.88
C ASP A 183 -1.97 12.52 -44.66
N GLU A 184 -2.02 13.79 -45.10
CA GLU A 184 -2.92 14.25 -46.15
C GLU A 184 -2.16 14.15 -47.47
N GLY A 185 -2.51 13.13 -48.26
CA GLY A 185 -1.88 12.79 -49.52
C GLY A 185 -2.12 13.79 -50.64
N ALA A 186 -1.01 14.19 -51.25
CA ALA A 186 -0.86 14.54 -52.66
C ALA A 186 0.26 13.61 -53.16
N ASP A 187 0.38 13.10 -54.39
CA ASP A 187 -0.30 13.17 -55.68
C ASP A 187 0.61 12.32 -56.60
N GLY A 188 0.06 11.62 -57.60
CA GLY A 188 0.89 10.76 -58.44
C GLY A 188 0.12 9.99 -59.51
N GLU A 189 -0.08 10.66 -60.63
CA GLU A 189 -0.72 10.21 -61.87
C GLU A 189 -0.09 8.95 -62.50
N GLY A 190 -0.91 8.14 -63.15
CA GLY A 190 -0.50 7.00 -63.97
C GLY A 190 -1.59 6.59 -64.96
N ALA A 191 -1.42 7.01 -66.22
CA ALA A 191 -2.34 6.95 -67.34
C ALA A 191 -2.98 5.59 -67.67
N ALA A 192 -4.23 5.63 -68.14
CA ALA A 192 -4.78 4.65 -69.08
C ALA A 192 -5.75 5.34 -70.06
N SER A 193 -5.27 5.58 -71.27
CA SER A 193 -6.04 5.99 -72.44
C SER A 193 -6.81 4.82 -73.03
N GLY A 194 -8.02 5.08 -73.55
CA GLY A 194 -8.56 4.33 -74.69
C GLY A 194 -10.05 3.98 -74.61
N PHE A 195 -10.92 4.85 -75.12
CA PHE A 195 -12.19 4.45 -75.73
C PHE A 195 -12.35 5.20 -77.04
N GLY A 196 -12.54 4.43 -78.12
CA GLY A 196 -12.97 4.90 -79.42
C GLY A 196 -14.31 4.26 -79.78
N GLY A 197 -15.07 4.96 -80.63
CA GLY A 197 -16.30 4.46 -81.25
C GLY A 197 -17.55 5.16 -80.74
#